data_AF-A0A934Z702-F1
#
_entry.id   AF-A0A934Z702-F1
#
_cell.length_a   1.000
_cell.length_b   1.000
_cell.length_c   1.000
_cell.angle_alpha   90.00
_cell.angle_beta   90.00
_cell.angle_gamma   90.00
#
_symmetry.space_group_name_H-M   'P 1'
#
loop_
_entity.id
_entity.type
_entity.pdbx_description
1 polymer ?
#
loop_
_entity_poly.entity_id
_entity_poly.type
_entity_poly.pdbx_seq_one_letter_code
_entity_poly.pdbx_strand_id
1 'polypeptide(L)'
;MLQPPPRWSARRRRPRRPDAFAAAWATFLEGRPHGPRTGYGWGIGADRMLREAVARAHGVEGLRRLAETSGGVEAFDDWATALLAEDRREAALKALQAAIARVPSGDDQAQFADRAARVALALDHPRVAHGLLHQALRAEPTVERLLRWVAFGEPATAKIVERAREERAEVPRVTARVRGALDLLVGEYAAGAAHLAKADGFGWSDEEHAGHVLFPGLLVALMGAAAAKHLLAGIGDVLGVPDPSPWIEAPIAPLRDRDPGLPVLSAPTLLSVLERTVTAQPLDPAVRPAVLAALRSAAEHRVEGVLGEKRRREYDHAARLTIAVGVAYALTGNAHEAEGFVQQIQVRYPRHVAFQDALLAAATGSRTATAWVPRRRRR
;
A
#
# COMPACT_ATOMS: atom_id res chain seq x y z
N MET A 1 -42.89 68.58 5.10
CA MET A 1 -41.43 68.81 5.08
C MET A 1 -40.76 67.72 5.92
N LEU A 2 -40.28 66.66 5.28
CA LEU A 2 -39.58 65.54 5.95
C LEU A 2 -38.08 65.72 5.70
N GLN A 3 -37.28 65.78 6.77
CA GLN A 3 -35.83 65.86 6.68
C GLN A 3 -35.25 64.56 6.08
N PRO A 4 -34.22 64.64 5.21
CA PRO A 4 -33.58 63.44 4.70
C PRO A 4 -32.71 62.78 5.79
N PRO A 5 -32.57 61.45 5.79
CA PRO A 5 -31.77 60.73 6.77
C PRO A 5 -30.27 61.05 6.61
N PRO A 6 -29.47 60.93 7.68
CA PRO A 6 -28.06 61.25 7.67
C PRO A 6 -27.31 60.30 6.71
N ARG A 7 -26.48 60.90 5.85
CA ARG A 7 -25.56 60.18 4.96
C ARG A 7 -24.60 59.35 5.82
N TRP A 8 -24.77 58.03 5.81
CA TRP A 8 -23.75 57.10 6.29
C TRP A 8 -22.51 57.26 5.40
N SER A 9 -21.55 58.08 5.83
CA SER A 9 -20.22 58.06 5.26
C SER A 9 -19.60 56.71 5.60
N ALA A 10 -19.76 55.74 4.71
CA ALA A 10 -19.01 54.50 4.71
C ALA A 10 -17.54 54.85 4.42
N ARG A 11 -16.82 55.37 5.43
CA ARG A 11 -15.38 55.22 5.50
C ARG A 11 -15.15 53.73 5.69
N ARG A 12 -15.10 53.00 4.58
CA ARG A 12 -14.44 51.69 4.52
C ARG A 12 -12.99 51.95 4.93
N ARG A 13 -12.72 51.89 6.24
CA ARG A 13 -11.36 51.76 6.74
C ARG A 13 -10.88 50.43 6.15
N ARG A 14 -10.14 50.51 5.03
CA ARG A 14 -9.29 49.40 4.59
C ARG A 14 -8.51 48.98 5.84
N PRO A 15 -8.54 47.71 6.26
CA PRO A 15 -7.74 47.30 7.40
C PRO A 15 -6.29 47.71 7.12
N ARG A 16 -5.74 48.50 8.04
CA ARG A 16 -4.35 48.92 8.01
C ARG A 16 -3.50 47.67 8.23
N ARG A 17 -2.77 47.28 7.18
CA ARG A 17 -1.80 46.17 7.10
C ARG A 17 -2.43 44.76 7.20
N PRO A 18 -2.21 43.88 6.21
CA PRO A 18 -2.70 42.49 6.20
C PRO A 18 -2.42 41.72 7.49
N ASP A 19 -1.29 42.00 8.15
CA ASP A 19 -0.84 41.28 9.35
C ASP A 19 -1.67 41.60 10.60
N ALA A 20 -2.16 42.84 10.74
CA ALA A 20 -2.99 43.25 11.86
C ALA A 20 -4.39 42.61 11.78
N PHE A 21 -4.90 42.40 10.56
CA PHE A 21 -6.12 41.65 10.35
C PHE A 21 -5.92 40.16 10.68
N ALA A 22 -4.82 39.55 10.24
CA ALA A 22 -4.51 38.15 10.51
C ALA A 22 -4.41 37.88 12.03
N ALA A 23 -3.74 38.76 12.78
CA ALA A 23 -3.62 38.62 14.24
C ALA A 23 -4.98 38.72 14.94
N ALA A 24 -5.78 39.74 14.61
CA ALA A 24 -7.12 39.90 15.18
C ALA A 24 -8.06 38.73 14.80
N TRP A 25 -7.88 38.18 13.59
CA TRP A 25 -8.64 37.03 13.12
C TRP A 25 -8.24 35.73 13.82
N ALA A 26 -6.95 35.51 14.07
CA ALA A 26 -6.46 34.37 14.85
C ALA A 26 -7.05 34.38 16.26
N THR A 27 -6.96 35.51 16.98
CA THR A 27 -7.55 35.66 18.31
C THR A 27 -9.07 35.44 18.31
N PHE A 28 -9.77 35.94 17.28
CA PHE A 28 -11.21 35.72 17.15
C PHE A 28 -11.56 34.24 16.98
N LEU A 29 -10.77 33.49 16.20
CA LEU A 29 -10.99 32.07 15.96
C LEU A 29 -10.64 31.22 17.19
N GLU A 30 -9.54 31.52 17.90
CA GLU A 30 -9.17 30.85 19.15
C GLU A 30 -10.24 30.97 20.25
N GLY A 31 -10.93 32.12 20.30
CA GLY A 31 -11.95 32.41 21.31
C GLY A 31 -13.30 31.73 21.10
N ARG A 32 -13.49 30.92 20.04
CA ARG A 32 -14.77 30.26 19.76
C ARG A 32 -14.71 28.75 20.02
N PRO A 33 -15.70 28.16 20.71
CA PRO A 33 -15.76 26.71 20.87
C PRO A 33 -15.95 26.04 19.50
N HIS A 34 -15.03 25.16 19.15
CA HIS A 34 -15.09 24.40 17.91
C HIS A 34 -16.12 23.28 18.12
N GLY A 35 -17.25 23.35 17.41
CA GLY A 35 -18.29 22.32 17.48
C GLY A 35 -17.77 20.94 17.05
N PRO A 36 -18.52 19.84 17.31
CA PRO A 36 -18.07 18.49 17.01
C PRO A 36 -17.68 18.33 15.53
N ARG A 37 -16.60 17.57 15.28
CA ARG A 37 -16.01 17.26 13.97
C ARG A 37 -16.89 16.34 13.09
N THR A 38 -18.20 16.50 13.11
CA THR A 38 -19.13 15.71 12.30
C THR A 38 -19.45 16.45 11.01
N GLY A 39 -18.81 16.00 9.92
CA GLY A 39 -19.19 16.13 8.51
C GLY A 39 -19.99 17.37 8.07
N TYR A 40 -19.30 18.29 7.40
CA TYR A 40 -19.80 19.52 6.76
C TYR A 40 -20.31 20.59 7.72
N GLY A 41 -19.45 21.58 7.97
CA GLY A 41 -19.82 22.75 8.77
C GLY A 41 -18.63 23.64 9.12
N TRP A 42 -18.95 24.77 9.74
CA TRP A 42 -18.06 25.84 10.16
C TRP A 42 -16.82 25.35 10.94
N GLY A 43 -16.85 24.19 11.61
CA GLY A 43 -15.71 23.63 12.37
C GLY A 43 -14.48 23.24 11.54
N ILE A 44 -14.62 22.44 10.47
CA ILE A 44 -13.48 22.05 9.62
C ILE A 44 -12.89 23.28 8.90
N GLY A 45 -13.76 24.21 8.49
CA GLY A 45 -13.35 25.48 7.91
C GLY A 45 -12.64 26.40 8.91
N ALA A 46 -13.12 26.44 10.16
CA ALA A 46 -12.56 27.28 11.22
C ALA A 46 -11.16 26.82 11.63
N ASP A 47 -10.92 25.52 11.78
CA ASP A 47 -9.59 24.98 12.13
C ASP A 47 -8.55 25.34 11.06
N ARG A 48 -8.90 25.17 9.78
CA ARG A 48 -8.03 25.57 8.66
C ARG A 48 -7.78 27.07 8.66
N MET A 49 -8.84 27.87 8.79
CA MET A 49 -8.73 29.33 8.84
C MET A 49 -7.88 29.81 10.02
N LEU A 50 -7.94 29.13 11.17
CA LEU A 50 -7.13 29.44 12.33
C LEU A 50 -5.66 29.20 12.04
N ARG A 51 -5.29 28.04 11.48
CA ARG A 51 -3.90 27.75 11.10
C ARG A 51 -3.36 28.74 10.07
N GLU A 52 -4.15 29.08 9.05
CA GLU A 52 -3.78 30.11 8.07
C GLU A 52 -3.60 31.50 8.70
N ALA A 53 -4.48 31.87 9.63
CA ALA A 53 -4.41 33.15 10.34
C ALA A 53 -3.18 33.22 11.24
N VAL A 54 -2.91 32.16 11.99
CA VAL A 54 -1.74 32.02 12.87
C VAL A 54 -0.45 32.03 12.07
N ALA A 55 -0.37 31.30 10.95
CA ALA A 55 0.79 31.31 10.06
C ALA A 55 1.09 32.74 9.55
N ARG A 56 0.07 33.48 9.13
CA ARG A 56 0.23 34.86 8.63
C ARG A 56 0.57 35.87 9.73
N ALA A 57 0.00 35.71 10.93
CA ALA A 57 0.18 36.67 12.02
C ALA A 57 1.46 36.45 12.83
N HIS A 58 1.86 35.19 13.01
CA HIS A 58 2.88 34.77 13.97
C HIS A 58 3.94 33.84 13.38
N GLY A 59 3.84 33.51 12.09
CA GLY A 59 4.82 32.66 11.38
C GLY A 59 4.93 31.26 11.98
N VAL A 60 6.11 30.66 11.79
CA VAL A 60 6.45 29.31 12.27
C VAL A 60 6.24 29.15 13.78
N GLU A 61 6.56 30.18 14.56
CA GLU A 61 6.48 30.13 16.02
C GLU A 61 5.03 30.14 16.52
N GLY A 62 4.12 30.79 15.79
CA GLY A 62 2.68 30.65 16.02
C GLY A 62 2.19 29.23 15.76
N LEU A 63 2.61 28.64 14.64
CA LEU A 63 2.23 27.27 14.27
C LEU A 63 2.75 26.24 15.28
N ARG A 64 3.97 26.42 15.79
CA ARG A 64 4.52 25.59 16.87
C ARG A 64 3.61 25.59 18.10
N ARG A 65 3.27 26.78 18.62
CA ARG A 65 2.40 26.91 19.80
C ARG A 65 1.04 26.27 19.56
N LEU A 66 0.47 26.47 18.36
CA LEU A 66 -0.81 25.90 17.99
C LEU A 66 -0.74 24.37 17.95
N ALA A 67 0.30 23.79 17.39
CA ALA A 67 0.52 22.34 17.33
C ALA A 67 0.69 21.73 18.73
N GLU A 68 1.53 22.33 19.57
CA GLU A 68 1.76 21.87 20.95
C GLU A 68 0.50 21.94 21.82
N THR A 69 -0.30 23.00 21.66
CA THR A 69 -1.52 23.22 22.46
C THR A 69 -2.69 22.36 21.99
N SER A 70 -2.93 22.29 20.67
CA SER A 70 -4.06 21.55 20.11
C SER A 70 -3.81 20.05 20.01
N GLY A 71 -2.56 19.62 19.85
CA GLY A 71 -2.20 18.24 19.55
C GLY A 71 -2.70 17.73 18.19
N GLY A 72 -3.25 18.62 17.34
CA GLY A 72 -3.87 18.24 16.07
C GLY A 72 -2.85 17.88 14.99
N VAL A 73 -3.13 16.81 14.25
CA VAL A 73 -2.34 16.34 13.10
C VAL A 73 -2.06 17.47 12.12
N GLU A 74 -3.11 18.22 11.72
CA GLU A 74 -2.95 19.26 10.71
C GLU A 74 -2.11 20.44 11.20
N ALA A 75 -2.07 20.71 12.52
CA ALA A 75 -1.25 21.77 13.08
C ALA A 75 0.24 21.40 13.11
N PHE A 76 0.58 20.15 13.45
CA PHE A 76 1.95 19.64 13.34
C PHE A 76 2.42 19.61 11.89
N ASP A 77 1.55 19.20 10.98
CA ASP A 77 1.84 19.14 9.56
C ASP A 77 2.10 20.52 8.94
N ASP A 78 1.27 21.53 9.26
CA ASP A 78 1.50 22.92 8.85
C ASP A 78 2.78 23.50 9.45
N TRP A 79 3.07 23.19 10.73
CA TRP A 79 4.31 23.63 11.38
C TRP A 79 5.56 23.05 10.70
N ALA A 80 5.59 21.74 10.44
CA ALA A 80 6.70 21.09 9.74
C ALA A 80 6.86 21.62 8.31
N THR A 81 5.75 21.85 7.60
CA THR A 81 5.75 22.43 6.25
C THR A 81 6.35 23.84 6.23
N ALA A 82 5.97 24.69 7.18
CA ALA A 82 6.51 26.04 7.29
C ALA A 82 8.02 26.04 7.58
N LEU A 83 8.50 25.10 8.42
CA LEU A 83 9.92 24.92 8.67
C LEU A 83 10.70 24.48 7.43
N LEU A 84 10.15 23.56 6.63
CA LEU A 84 10.78 23.10 5.40
C LEU A 84 10.80 24.18 4.32
N ALA A 85 9.76 25.01 4.24
CA ALA A 85 9.72 26.17 3.33
C ALA A 85 10.80 27.22 3.66
N GLU A 86 11.24 27.30 4.93
CA GLU A 86 12.36 28.14 5.39
C GLU A 86 13.72 27.40 5.35
N ASP A 87 13.79 26.19 4.78
CA ASP A 87 14.98 25.30 4.77
C ASP A 87 15.51 24.93 6.17
N ARG A 88 14.68 25.03 7.21
CA ARG A 88 15.02 24.72 8.61
C ARG A 88 14.87 23.22 8.91
N ARG A 89 15.58 22.38 8.17
CA ARG A 89 15.44 20.90 8.15
C ARG A 89 15.65 20.24 9.52
N GLU A 90 16.65 20.67 10.29
CA GLU A 90 16.90 20.19 11.67
C GLU A 90 15.68 20.41 12.59
N ALA A 91 15.09 21.60 12.51
CA ALA A 91 13.91 21.93 13.28
C ALA A 91 12.67 21.17 12.76
N ALA A 92 12.55 20.99 11.45
CA ALA A 92 11.47 20.21 10.85
C ALA A 92 11.52 18.74 11.31
N LEU A 93 12.71 18.13 11.36
CA LEU A 93 12.88 16.77 11.87
C LEU A 93 12.41 16.65 13.32
N LYS A 94 12.78 17.60 14.18
CA LYS A 94 12.33 17.64 15.58
C LYS A 94 10.82 17.83 15.71
N ALA A 95 10.23 18.70 14.87
CA ALA A 95 8.79 18.92 14.83
C ALA A 95 8.03 17.64 14.44
N LEU A 96 8.52 16.92 13.42
CA LEU A 96 7.93 15.65 12.97
C LEU A 96 8.07 14.56 14.04
N GLN A 97 9.22 14.46 14.71
CA GLN A 97 9.40 13.54 15.85
C GLN A 97 8.45 13.86 17.01
N ALA A 98 8.23 15.14 17.31
CA ALA A 98 7.25 15.56 18.31
C ALA A 98 5.82 15.20 17.90
N ALA A 99 5.49 15.30 16.61
CA ALA A 99 4.20 14.89 16.07
C ALA A 99 3.97 13.38 16.25
N ILE A 100 4.96 12.55 15.87
CA ILE A 100 4.89 11.08 16.03
C ILE A 100 4.62 10.68 17.48
N ALA A 101 5.25 11.36 18.44
CA ALA A 101 5.07 11.07 19.87
C ALA A 101 3.70 11.47 20.45
N ARG A 102 2.94 12.34 19.76
CA ARG A 102 1.74 12.99 20.32
C ARG A 102 0.45 12.64 19.59
N VAL A 103 0.54 12.36 18.29
CA VAL A 103 -0.58 11.93 17.45
C VAL A 103 -0.96 10.48 17.80
N PRO A 104 -2.25 10.11 17.82
CA PRO A 104 -2.67 8.73 18.07
C PRO A 104 -2.10 7.75 17.02
N SER A 105 -1.86 6.49 17.41
CA SER A 105 -1.31 5.46 16.54
C SER A 105 -2.19 5.18 15.32
N GLY A 106 -1.58 5.09 14.14
CA GLY A 106 -2.25 4.78 12.87
C GLY A 106 -1.53 5.40 11.66
N ASP A 107 -2.28 5.66 10.59
CA ASP A 107 -1.83 6.25 9.33
C ASP A 107 -1.08 7.58 9.54
N ASP A 108 -1.61 8.51 10.35
CA ASP A 108 -0.96 9.80 10.60
C ASP A 108 0.45 9.66 11.19
N GLN A 109 0.65 8.77 12.15
CA GLN A 109 1.99 8.49 12.70
C GLN A 109 2.94 7.93 11.63
N ALA A 110 2.44 7.04 10.78
CA ALA A 110 3.23 6.45 9.71
C ALA A 110 3.64 7.51 8.67
N GLN A 111 2.73 8.40 8.29
CA GLN A 111 3.01 9.52 7.38
C GLN A 111 4.04 10.50 7.97
N PHE A 112 3.93 10.85 9.25
CA PHE A 112 4.94 11.69 9.90
C PHE A 112 6.31 11.01 9.96
N ALA A 113 6.35 9.70 10.22
CA ALA A 113 7.59 8.93 10.24
C ALA A 113 8.24 8.80 8.84
N ASP A 114 7.46 8.55 7.79
CA ASP A 114 7.92 8.58 6.40
C ASP A 114 8.48 9.97 6.04
N ARG A 115 7.75 11.06 6.37
CA ARG A 115 8.22 12.43 6.12
C ARG A 115 9.49 12.74 6.91
N ALA A 116 9.58 12.33 8.16
CA ALA A 116 10.77 12.50 8.99
C ALA A 116 11.97 11.74 8.41
N ALA A 117 11.76 10.54 7.86
CA ALA A 117 12.81 9.77 7.19
C ALA A 117 13.35 10.52 5.97
N ARG A 118 12.50 11.15 5.16
CA ARG A 118 12.93 12.02 4.04
C ARG A 118 13.80 13.17 4.52
N VAL A 119 13.40 13.86 5.59
CA VAL A 119 14.18 14.97 6.17
C VAL A 119 15.52 14.47 6.71
N ALA A 120 15.53 13.33 7.41
CA ALA A 120 16.77 12.72 7.89
C ALA A 120 17.72 12.35 6.75
N LEU A 121 17.22 11.83 5.63
CA LEU A 121 18.04 11.60 4.43
C LEU A 121 18.58 12.90 3.83
N ALA A 122 17.78 13.97 3.79
CA ALA A 122 18.22 15.28 3.31
C ALA A 122 19.29 15.94 4.21
N LEU A 123 19.43 15.46 5.45
CA LEU A 123 20.43 15.85 6.43
C LEU A 123 21.63 14.88 6.50
N ASP A 124 21.70 13.88 5.60
CA ASP A 124 22.72 12.81 5.63
C ASP A 124 22.74 12.00 6.94
N HIS A 125 21.55 11.73 7.50
CA HIS A 125 21.35 10.92 8.71
C HIS A 125 20.68 9.56 8.40
N PRO A 126 21.32 8.65 7.64
CA PRO A 126 20.69 7.41 7.16
C PRO A 126 20.31 6.44 8.28
N ARG A 127 21.02 6.44 9.41
CA ARG A 127 20.66 5.61 10.58
C ARG A 127 19.36 6.07 11.23
N VAL A 128 19.16 7.38 11.31
CA VAL A 128 17.92 7.99 11.82
C VAL A 128 16.78 7.69 10.86
N ALA A 129 17.01 7.85 9.56
CA ALA A 129 16.03 7.48 8.53
C ALA A 129 15.62 6.00 8.63
N HIS A 130 16.58 5.07 8.78
CA HIS A 130 16.29 3.65 8.92
C HIS A 130 15.36 3.34 10.11
N GLY A 131 15.61 3.95 11.27
CA GLY A 131 14.75 3.80 12.46
C GLY A 131 13.34 4.39 12.25
N LEU A 132 13.25 5.55 11.60
CA LEU A 132 11.96 6.19 11.28
C LEU A 132 11.14 5.37 10.27
N LEU A 133 11.79 4.74 9.29
CA LEU A 133 11.10 3.82 8.36
C LEU A 133 10.55 2.58 9.07
N HIS A 134 11.27 2.07 10.08
CA HIS A 134 10.76 0.97 10.90
C HIS A 134 9.56 1.41 11.73
N GLN A 135 9.62 2.60 12.31
CA GLN A 135 8.51 3.19 13.05
C GLN A 135 7.28 3.40 12.16
N ALA A 136 7.47 3.86 10.91
CA ALA A 136 6.38 3.99 9.93
C ALA A 136 5.73 2.63 9.63
N LEU A 137 6.55 1.59 9.38
CA LEU A 137 6.06 0.22 9.19
C LEU A 137 5.24 -0.28 10.39
N ARG A 138 5.69 0.01 11.61
CA ARG A 138 5.02 -0.43 12.84
C ARG A 138 3.72 0.33 13.13
N ALA A 139 3.66 1.60 12.75
CA ALA A 139 2.47 2.43 12.90
C ALA A 139 1.37 2.02 11.91
N GLU A 140 1.74 1.73 10.67
CA GLU A 140 0.81 1.26 9.63
C GLU A 140 1.50 0.25 8.69
N PRO A 141 1.35 -1.05 8.95
CA PRO A 141 2.03 -2.09 8.20
C PRO A 141 1.51 -2.21 6.76
N THR A 142 2.36 -1.86 5.79
CA THR A 142 2.10 -2.10 4.36
C THR A 142 3.28 -2.83 3.73
N VAL A 143 3.04 -3.54 2.61
CA VAL A 143 4.12 -4.22 1.88
C VAL A 143 5.16 -3.23 1.38
N GLU A 144 4.74 -2.04 0.94
CA GLU A 144 5.65 -0.99 0.49
C GLU A 144 6.59 -0.53 1.60
N ARG A 145 6.05 -0.21 2.80
CA ARG A 145 6.87 0.18 3.96
C ARG A 145 7.78 -0.95 4.41
N LEU A 146 7.31 -2.21 4.35
CA LEU A 146 8.12 -3.38 4.65
C LEU A 146 9.33 -3.44 3.71
N LEU A 147 9.08 -3.40 2.40
CA LEU A 147 10.13 -3.48 1.37
C LEU A 147 11.11 -2.32 1.46
N ARG A 148 10.61 -1.11 1.67
CA ARG A 148 11.42 0.09 1.90
C ARG A 148 12.35 -0.09 3.08
N TRP A 149 11.86 -0.61 4.21
CA TRP A 149 12.67 -0.80 5.41
C TRP A 149 13.66 -1.96 5.30
N VAL A 150 13.23 -3.16 4.86
CA VAL A 150 14.13 -4.33 4.79
C VAL A 150 15.27 -4.10 3.80
N ALA A 151 15.00 -3.42 2.69
CA ALA A 151 15.98 -3.14 1.64
C ALA A 151 16.67 -1.77 1.77
N PHE A 152 16.41 -1.02 2.85
CA PHE A 152 17.03 0.29 3.06
C PHE A 152 18.56 0.20 3.07
N GLY A 153 19.20 1.02 2.24
CA GLY A 153 20.66 1.09 2.08
C GLY A 153 21.26 -0.04 1.25
N GLU A 154 20.46 -0.68 0.39
CA GLU A 154 20.87 -1.81 -0.48
C GLU A 154 21.66 -2.90 0.26
N PRO A 155 21.12 -3.45 1.37
CA PRO A 155 21.86 -4.38 2.19
C PRO A 155 22.05 -5.72 1.49
N ALA A 156 23.03 -6.49 1.92
CA ALA A 156 23.21 -7.88 1.50
C ALA A 156 21.95 -8.72 1.79
N THR A 157 21.70 -9.75 0.98
CA THR A 157 20.48 -10.58 1.08
C THR A 157 20.29 -11.19 2.48
N ALA A 158 21.38 -11.63 3.13
CA ALA A 158 21.32 -12.16 4.48
C ALA A 158 20.72 -11.16 5.49
N LYS A 159 21.04 -9.86 5.35
CA LYS A 159 20.53 -8.81 6.24
C LYS A 159 19.06 -8.48 5.97
N ILE A 160 18.60 -8.60 4.71
CA ILE A 160 17.17 -8.50 4.37
C ILE A 160 16.38 -9.61 5.09
N VAL A 161 16.88 -10.85 5.01
CA VAL A 161 16.25 -12.02 5.65
C VAL A 161 16.25 -11.89 7.17
N GLU A 162 17.37 -11.44 7.76
CA GLU A 162 17.49 -11.17 9.19
C GLU A 162 16.43 -10.15 9.66
N ARG A 163 16.36 -8.98 9.01
CA ARG A 163 15.35 -7.95 9.28
C ARG A 163 13.92 -8.48 9.16
N ALA A 164 13.62 -9.21 8.08
CA ALA A 164 12.30 -9.81 7.88
C ALA A 164 11.95 -10.83 8.97
N ARG A 165 12.93 -11.60 9.45
CA ARG A 165 12.73 -12.60 10.51
C ARG A 165 12.45 -11.95 11.87
N GLU A 166 13.18 -10.89 12.21
CA GLU A 166 12.93 -10.07 13.41
C GLU A 166 11.52 -9.49 13.38
N GLU A 167 11.14 -8.87 12.25
CA GLU A 167 9.81 -8.27 12.10
C GLU A 167 8.69 -9.31 12.18
N ARG A 168 8.91 -10.50 11.60
CA ARG A 168 7.94 -11.60 11.65
C ARG A 168 7.67 -12.08 13.08
N ALA A 169 8.68 -12.09 13.94
CA ALA A 169 8.56 -12.53 15.33
C ALA A 169 7.81 -11.51 16.21
N GLU A 170 8.02 -10.23 15.95
CA GLU A 170 7.66 -9.14 16.85
C GLU A 170 6.32 -8.46 16.50
N VAL A 171 5.70 -8.72 15.34
CA VAL A 171 4.44 -8.04 14.94
C VAL A 171 3.21 -8.93 15.10
N PRO A 172 2.41 -8.76 16.16
CA PRO A 172 1.14 -9.48 16.34
C PRO A 172 -0.04 -8.88 15.53
N ARG A 173 0.10 -7.68 14.96
CA ARG A 173 -0.97 -6.97 14.21
C ARG A 173 -0.57 -6.63 12.77
N VAL A 174 0.02 -7.58 12.05
CA VAL A 174 0.20 -7.43 10.59
C VAL A 174 -1.09 -7.81 9.86
N THR A 175 -1.35 -7.14 8.75
CA THR A 175 -2.35 -7.59 7.79
C THR A 175 -1.93 -8.92 7.18
N ALA A 176 -2.90 -9.65 6.62
CA ALA A 176 -2.65 -10.95 6.01
C ALA A 176 -1.65 -10.83 4.83
N ARG A 177 -1.73 -9.73 4.08
CA ARG A 177 -0.80 -9.38 3.00
C ARG A 177 0.64 -9.17 3.47
N VAL A 178 0.87 -8.37 4.52
CA VAL A 178 2.22 -8.15 5.07
C VAL A 178 2.78 -9.44 5.69
N ARG A 179 1.94 -10.22 6.38
CA ARG A 179 2.33 -11.54 6.91
C ARG A 179 2.81 -12.46 5.80
N GLY A 180 2.07 -12.52 4.69
CA GLY A 180 2.45 -13.33 3.53
C GLY A 180 3.76 -12.86 2.89
N ALA A 181 4.01 -11.55 2.81
CA ALA A 181 5.28 -11.02 2.32
C ALA A 181 6.45 -11.45 3.22
N LEU A 182 6.29 -11.34 4.54
CA LEU A 182 7.30 -11.79 5.50
C LEU A 182 7.59 -13.29 5.36
N ASP A 183 6.57 -14.14 5.31
CA ASP A 183 6.73 -15.59 5.14
C ASP A 183 7.56 -15.94 3.89
N LEU A 184 7.32 -15.25 2.76
CA LEU A 184 8.10 -15.43 1.53
C LEU A 184 9.55 -14.94 1.68
N LEU A 185 9.77 -13.77 2.29
CA LEU A 185 11.11 -13.19 2.45
C LEU A 185 12.01 -14.04 3.36
N VAL A 186 11.42 -14.68 4.38
CA VAL A 186 12.17 -15.54 5.31
C VAL A 186 12.31 -17.00 4.85
N GLY A 187 11.72 -17.35 3.70
CA GLY A 187 11.75 -18.72 3.16
C GLY A 187 10.79 -19.70 3.85
N GLU A 188 9.82 -19.22 4.63
CA GLU A 188 8.81 -20.01 5.33
C GLU A 188 7.65 -20.39 4.38
N TYR A 189 7.99 -21.01 3.24
CA TYR A 189 7.04 -21.29 2.17
C TYR A 189 5.89 -22.22 2.59
N ALA A 190 6.14 -23.14 3.53
CA ALA A 190 5.09 -24.01 4.07
C ALA A 190 4.03 -23.22 4.86
N ALA A 191 4.47 -22.25 5.66
CA ALA A 191 3.58 -21.36 6.40
C ALA A 191 2.78 -20.46 5.43
N GLY A 192 3.46 -19.90 4.42
CA GLY A 192 2.82 -19.13 3.36
C GLY A 192 1.80 -19.95 2.57
N ALA A 193 2.10 -21.21 2.23
CA ALA A 193 1.17 -22.11 1.57
C ALA A 193 -0.05 -22.42 2.44
N ALA A 194 0.15 -22.70 3.74
CA ALA A 194 -0.96 -22.93 4.66
C ALA A 194 -1.85 -21.69 4.84
N HIS A 195 -1.26 -20.50 4.81
CA HIS A 195 -2.00 -19.24 4.84
C HIS A 195 -2.81 -19.03 3.55
N LEU A 196 -2.19 -19.24 2.38
CA LEU A 196 -2.87 -19.11 1.09
C LEU A 196 -4.04 -20.11 0.95
N ALA A 197 -3.84 -21.36 1.37
CA ALA A 197 -4.87 -22.40 1.29
C ALA A 197 -6.13 -22.09 2.12
N LYS A 198 -5.98 -21.30 3.19
CA LYS A 198 -7.07 -20.84 4.06
C LYS A 198 -7.67 -19.50 3.62
N ALA A 199 -7.04 -18.82 2.65
CA ALA A 199 -7.55 -17.55 2.16
C ALA A 199 -8.89 -17.78 1.44
N ASP A 200 -9.83 -16.86 1.69
CA ASP A 200 -11.16 -16.95 1.10
C ASP A 200 -11.08 -16.81 -0.44
N GLY A 201 -11.93 -17.55 -1.14
CA GLY A 201 -12.11 -17.36 -2.59
C GLY A 201 -12.75 -16.01 -2.95
N PHE A 202 -13.44 -15.43 -1.97
CA PHE A 202 -14.06 -14.11 -2.03
C PHE A 202 -13.19 -13.09 -1.29
N GLY A 203 -13.29 -11.80 -1.63
CA GLY A 203 -12.48 -10.76 -0.96
C GLY A 203 -11.14 -10.44 -1.63
N TRP A 204 -10.83 -10.98 -2.81
CA TRP A 204 -9.68 -10.53 -3.63
C TRP A 204 -9.81 -9.08 -4.16
N SER A 205 -10.88 -8.37 -3.80
CA SER A 205 -11.03 -6.93 -3.98
C SER A 205 -10.57 -6.14 -2.76
N ASP A 206 -10.33 -6.82 -1.63
CA ASP A 206 -9.72 -6.27 -0.43
C ASP A 206 -8.21 -6.21 -0.67
N GLU A 207 -7.65 -5.00 -0.58
CA GLU A 207 -6.22 -4.76 -0.79
C GLU A 207 -5.34 -5.54 0.20
N GLU A 208 -5.88 -5.96 1.35
CA GLU A 208 -5.16 -6.72 2.37
C GLU A 208 -5.27 -8.24 2.22
N HIS A 209 -5.92 -8.71 1.15
CA HIS A 209 -6.04 -10.13 0.87
C HIS A 209 -4.67 -10.79 0.62
N ALA A 210 -4.33 -11.83 1.39
CA ALA A 210 -3.01 -12.47 1.35
C ALA A 210 -2.67 -13.08 -0.02
N GLY A 211 -3.68 -13.47 -0.80
CA GLY A 211 -3.53 -14.00 -2.16
C GLY A 211 -2.80 -13.06 -3.12
N HIS A 212 -2.88 -11.74 -2.91
CA HIS A 212 -2.16 -10.74 -3.71
C HIS A 212 -0.64 -10.85 -3.58
N VAL A 213 -0.16 -11.49 -2.51
CA VAL A 213 1.26 -11.67 -2.26
C VAL A 213 1.69 -13.13 -2.33
N LEU A 214 0.95 -14.01 -1.66
CA LEU A 214 1.34 -15.40 -1.53
C LEU A 214 1.23 -16.16 -2.85
N PHE A 215 0.19 -15.92 -3.64
CA PHE A 215 0.01 -16.62 -4.91
C PHE A 215 1.17 -16.36 -5.89
N PRO A 216 1.49 -15.11 -6.26
CA PRO A 216 2.64 -14.82 -7.12
C PRO A 216 3.98 -15.19 -6.49
N GLY A 217 4.18 -14.96 -5.19
CA GLY A 217 5.44 -15.28 -4.51
C GLY A 217 5.74 -16.78 -4.46
N LEU A 218 4.73 -17.62 -4.24
CA LEU A 218 4.89 -19.07 -4.25
C LEU A 218 5.13 -19.61 -5.67
N LEU A 219 4.56 -18.97 -6.70
CA LEU A 219 4.94 -19.27 -8.08
C LEU A 219 6.42 -18.96 -8.32
N VAL A 220 6.90 -17.77 -7.92
CA VAL A 220 8.33 -17.41 -8.02
C VAL A 220 9.21 -18.44 -7.31
N ALA A 221 8.82 -18.89 -6.11
CA ALA A 221 9.56 -19.92 -5.36
C ALA A 221 9.57 -21.30 -6.05
N LEU A 222 8.50 -21.67 -6.77
CA LEU A 222 8.37 -22.95 -7.47
C LEU A 222 9.14 -23.02 -8.79
N MET A 223 8.99 -22.00 -9.64
CA MET A 223 9.50 -22.03 -11.03
C MET A 223 10.68 -21.07 -11.27
N GLY A 224 11.07 -20.30 -10.26
CA GLY A 224 12.05 -19.23 -10.40
C GLY A 224 11.46 -17.96 -10.99
N ALA A 225 12.10 -16.83 -10.73
CA ALA A 225 11.58 -15.52 -11.08
C ALA A 225 11.47 -15.27 -12.59
N ALA A 226 12.40 -15.78 -13.39
CA ALA A 226 12.35 -15.59 -14.85
C ALA A 226 11.10 -16.23 -15.46
N ALA A 227 10.80 -17.50 -15.11
CA ALA A 227 9.60 -18.19 -15.57
C ALA A 227 8.32 -17.55 -15.00
N ALA A 228 8.35 -17.20 -13.71
CA ALA A 228 7.23 -16.55 -13.05
C ALA A 228 6.93 -15.18 -13.65
N LYS A 229 7.94 -14.37 -14.02
CA LYS A 229 7.75 -13.02 -14.58
C LYS A 229 6.92 -13.04 -15.86
N HIS A 230 7.11 -14.01 -16.75
CA HIS A 230 6.29 -14.16 -17.95
C HIS A 230 4.83 -14.51 -17.63
N LEU A 231 4.64 -15.38 -16.62
CA LEU A 231 3.31 -15.75 -16.15
C LEU A 231 2.63 -14.56 -15.46
N LEU A 232 3.36 -13.84 -14.63
CA LEU A 232 2.91 -12.67 -13.88
C LEU A 232 2.68 -11.44 -14.77
N ALA A 233 3.40 -11.25 -15.86
CA ALA A 233 3.12 -10.19 -16.83
C ALA A 233 1.72 -10.35 -17.46
N GLY A 234 1.23 -11.59 -17.59
CA GLY A 234 -0.14 -11.87 -18.00
C GLY A 234 -1.17 -11.82 -16.86
N ILE A 235 -0.75 -11.66 -15.60
CA ILE A 235 -1.60 -11.76 -14.41
C ILE A 235 -1.50 -10.50 -13.53
N GLY A 236 -0.58 -9.57 -13.83
CA GLY A 236 -0.26 -8.38 -13.05
C GLY A 236 -1.43 -7.42 -12.89
N ASP A 237 -2.18 -7.20 -13.98
CA ASP A 237 -3.42 -6.40 -13.98
C ASP A 237 -4.56 -7.06 -13.19
N VAL A 238 -4.40 -8.34 -12.84
CA VAL A 238 -5.48 -9.26 -12.48
C VAL A 238 -5.37 -9.73 -11.02
N LEU A 239 -4.16 -9.72 -10.46
CA LEU A 239 -3.92 -9.88 -9.03
C LEU A 239 -4.39 -8.67 -8.22
N GLY A 240 -5.28 -7.82 -8.71
CA GLY A 240 -5.87 -6.69 -7.96
C GLY A 240 -4.83 -5.82 -7.28
N VAL A 241 -3.60 -5.78 -7.81
CA VAL A 241 -2.53 -5.01 -7.20
C VAL A 241 -2.85 -3.56 -7.53
N PRO A 242 -2.98 -2.66 -6.53
CA PRO A 242 -3.22 -1.24 -6.80
C PRO A 242 -2.18 -0.78 -7.83
N ASP A 243 -2.64 -0.13 -8.89
CA ASP A 243 -1.76 0.59 -9.80
C ASP A 243 -1.18 1.79 -9.04
N PRO A 244 0.15 1.93 -8.91
CA PRO A 244 1.22 1.06 -9.44
C PRO A 244 1.53 -0.21 -8.62
N SER A 245 1.61 -1.35 -9.31
CA SER A 245 1.73 -2.70 -8.72
C SER A 245 3.09 -2.96 -8.05
N PRO A 246 3.19 -3.13 -6.70
CA PRO A 246 4.41 -3.52 -5.98
C PRO A 246 5.18 -4.74 -6.49
N TRP A 247 4.62 -5.51 -7.43
CA TRP A 247 5.27 -6.67 -8.05
C TRP A 247 6.11 -6.32 -9.27
N ILE A 248 5.64 -5.41 -10.12
CA ILE A 248 6.19 -5.19 -11.47
C ILE A 248 6.69 -3.75 -11.62
N GLU A 249 6.04 -2.79 -10.98
CA GLU A 249 6.40 -1.38 -11.02
C GLU A 249 6.75 -0.93 -9.60
N ALA A 250 7.87 -0.21 -9.44
CA ALA A 250 8.06 0.53 -8.20
C ALA A 250 6.86 1.49 -8.06
N PRO A 251 6.34 1.78 -6.86
CA PRO A 251 5.26 2.75 -6.75
C PRO A 251 5.71 4.11 -7.33
N ILE A 252 5.32 4.41 -8.58
CA ILE A 252 5.56 5.69 -9.25
C ILE A 252 4.36 6.58 -8.98
N ALA A 253 4.17 6.95 -7.72
CA ALA A 253 3.48 8.18 -7.42
C ALA A 253 4.01 8.68 -6.08
N PRO A 254 4.97 9.63 -6.06
CA PRO A 254 5.10 10.44 -4.87
C PRO A 254 3.70 11.04 -4.63
N LEU A 255 3.13 10.80 -3.45
CA LEU A 255 2.13 11.67 -2.84
C LEU A 255 2.50 13.09 -3.26
N ARG A 256 1.68 13.74 -4.12
CA ARG A 256 1.91 15.08 -4.73
C ARG A 256 3.03 15.79 -3.98
N ASP A 257 4.23 15.87 -4.55
CA ASP A 257 5.45 16.17 -3.80
C ASP A 257 5.26 17.43 -2.94
N ARG A 258 4.88 17.19 -1.68
CA ARG A 258 4.37 18.23 -0.79
C ARG A 258 5.51 19.08 -0.27
N ASP A 259 6.71 18.52 -0.33
CA ASP A 259 7.98 19.07 0.13
C ASP A 259 9.01 18.99 -1.00
N PRO A 260 8.87 19.83 -2.04
CA PRO A 260 9.80 19.84 -3.15
C PRO A 260 11.21 20.13 -2.62
N GLY A 261 12.14 19.21 -2.87
CA GLY A 261 13.52 19.28 -2.37
C GLY A 261 13.90 18.23 -1.33
N LEU A 262 12.93 17.46 -0.83
CA LEU A 262 13.22 16.27 -0.02
C LEU A 262 13.40 15.01 -0.88
N PRO A 263 14.34 14.11 -0.53
CA PRO A 263 14.52 12.83 -1.23
C PRO A 263 13.21 12.03 -1.31
N VAL A 264 12.99 11.37 -2.46
CA VAL A 264 11.84 10.47 -2.64
C VAL A 264 12.12 9.15 -1.93
N LEU A 265 11.15 8.63 -1.17
CA LEU A 265 11.26 7.31 -0.56
C LEU A 265 10.86 6.23 -1.56
N SER A 266 11.83 5.70 -2.29
CA SER A 266 11.60 4.54 -3.15
C SER A 266 11.58 3.24 -2.34
N ALA A 267 10.71 2.31 -2.75
CA ALA A 267 10.73 0.92 -2.30
C ALA A 267 11.10 0.04 -3.51
N PRO A 268 11.95 -1.00 -3.33
CA PRO A 268 12.10 -2.00 -4.38
C PRO A 268 10.80 -2.77 -4.57
N THR A 269 10.63 -3.39 -5.74
CA THR A 269 9.49 -4.29 -5.96
C THR A 269 9.66 -5.57 -5.16
N LEU A 270 8.54 -6.17 -4.76
CA LEU A 270 8.55 -7.46 -4.05
C LEU A 270 9.25 -8.53 -4.89
N LEU A 271 9.03 -8.53 -6.21
CA LEU A 271 9.69 -9.47 -7.13
C LEU A 271 11.22 -9.33 -7.06
N SER A 272 11.76 -8.10 -7.10
CA SER A 272 13.21 -7.88 -7.06
C SER A 272 13.85 -8.32 -5.73
N VAL A 273 13.13 -8.19 -4.61
CA VAL A 273 13.61 -8.68 -3.32
C VAL A 273 13.48 -10.21 -3.25
N LEU A 274 12.37 -10.78 -3.73
CA LEU A 274 12.16 -12.22 -3.76
C LEU A 274 13.14 -12.96 -4.67
N GLU A 275 13.51 -12.40 -5.81
CA GLU A 275 14.57 -12.93 -6.68
C GLU A 275 15.85 -13.22 -5.88
N ARG A 276 16.21 -12.30 -5.01
CA ARG A 276 17.39 -12.42 -4.15
C ARG A 276 17.17 -13.42 -3.03
N THR A 277 16.03 -13.36 -2.33
CA THR A 277 15.79 -14.22 -1.16
C THR A 277 15.48 -15.67 -1.54
N VAL A 278 14.77 -15.93 -2.63
CA VAL A 278 14.49 -17.29 -3.15
C VAL A 278 15.77 -17.97 -3.62
N THR A 279 16.69 -17.22 -4.23
CA THR A 279 18.01 -17.76 -4.62
C THR A 279 18.82 -18.16 -3.38
N ALA A 280 18.78 -17.34 -2.32
CA ALA A 280 19.48 -17.63 -1.07
C ALA A 280 18.80 -18.71 -0.22
N GLN A 281 17.47 -18.84 -0.32
CA GLN A 281 16.64 -19.76 0.44
C GLN A 281 15.68 -20.48 -0.52
N PRO A 282 16.19 -21.45 -1.29
CA PRO A 282 15.39 -22.15 -2.28
C PRO A 282 14.27 -22.96 -1.63
N LEU A 283 13.17 -23.16 -2.36
CA LEU A 283 12.05 -23.98 -1.92
C LEU A 283 12.50 -25.44 -1.71
N ASP A 284 12.32 -25.93 -0.48
CA ASP A 284 12.55 -27.32 -0.12
C ASP A 284 11.70 -28.26 -1.00
N PRO A 285 12.30 -29.24 -1.70
CA PRO A 285 11.58 -30.27 -2.45
C PRO A 285 10.44 -30.94 -1.68
N ALA A 286 10.58 -31.15 -0.37
CA ALA A 286 9.56 -31.76 0.48
C ALA A 286 8.31 -30.88 0.65
N VAL A 287 8.46 -29.56 0.50
CA VAL A 287 7.37 -28.57 0.67
C VAL A 287 6.64 -28.31 -0.65
N ARG A 288 7.23 -28.66 -1.80
CA ARG A 288 6.65 -28.42 -3.14
C ARG A 288 5.21 -28.94 -3.30
N PRO A 289 4.85 -30.17 -2.85
CA PRO A 289 3.48 -30.65 -3.00
C PRO A 289 2.47 -29.81 -2.21
N ALA A 290 2.84 -29.34 -1.01
CA ALA A 290 1.99 -28.49 -0.19
C ALA A 290 1.76 -27.11 -0.84
N VAL A 291 2.80 -26.55 -1.48
CA VAL A 291 2.68 -25.29 -2.22
C VAL A 291 1.77 -25.43 -3.43
N LEU A 292 1.96 -26.48 -4.24
CA LEU A 292 1.09 -26.75 -5.40
C LEU A 292 -0.37 -26.96 -4.97
N ALA A 293 -0.61 -27.71 -3.89
CA ALA A 293 -1.93 -27.92 -3.34
C ALA A 293 -2.57 -26.60 -2.84
N ALA A 294 -1.80 -25.73 -2.19
CA ALA A 294 -2.29 -24.42 -1.73
C ALA A 294 -2.66 -23.50 -2.90
N LEU A 295 -1.83 -23.43 -3.94
CA LEU A 295 -2.11 -22.67 -5.16
C LEU A 295 -3.38 -23.18 -5.85
N ARG A 296 -3.51 -24.50 -5.96
CA ARG A 296 -4.71 -25.15 -6.50
C ARG A 296 -5.95 -24.80 -5.68
N SER A 297 -5.90 -24.97 -4.37
CA SER A 297 -7.01 -24.65 -3.45
C SER A 297 -7.46 -23.19 -3.59
N ALA A 298 -6.51 -22.25 -3.60
CA ALA A 298 -6.82 -20.83 -3.78
C ALA A 298 -7.49 -20.53 -5.13
N ALA A 299 -7.04 -21.17 -6.22
CA ALA A 299 -7.67 -21.03 -7.52
C ALA A 299 -9.08 -21.65 -7.55
N GLU A 300 -9.28 -22.82 -6.95
CA GLU A 300 -10.58 -23.50 -6.84
C GLU A 300 -11.57 -22.65 -6.02
N HIS A 301 -11.19 -22.17 -4.84
CA HIS A 301 -12.00 -21.28 -4.02
C HIS A 301 -12.38 -20.00 -4.79
N ARG A 302 -11.43 -19.41 -5.54
CA ARG A 302 -11.71 -18.20 -6.33
C ARG A 302 -12.73 -18.48 -7.44
N VAL A 303 -12.59 -19.58 -8.17
CA VAL A 303 -13.56 -20.00 -9.19
C VAL A 303 -14.93 -20.23 -8.56
N GLU A 304 -15.00 -20.98 -7.46
CA GLU A 304 -16.25 -21.26 -6.75
C GLU A 304 -16.96 -19.99 -6.30
N GLY A 305 -16.25 -19.08 -5.61
CA GLY A 305 -16.81 -17.83 -5.11
C GLY A 305 -17.30 -16.91 -6.23
N VAL A 306 -16.52 -16.75 -7.29
CA VAL A 306 -16.86 -15.85 -8.41
C VAL A 306 -18.02 -16.39 -9.24
N LEU A 307 -18.08 -17.70 -9.49
CA LEU A 307 -19.16 -18.31 -10.26
C LEU A 307 -20.45 -18.43 -9.45
N GLY A 308 -20.36 -18.74 -8.15
CA GLY A 308 -21.50 -18.79 -7.23
C GLY A 308 -22.22 -17.45 -7.15
N GLU A 309 -21.47 -16.36 -6.96
CA GLU A 309 -22.00 -14.99 -6.87
C GLU A 309 -22.21 -14.31 -8.23
N LYS A 310 -21.99 -15.03 -9.34
CA LYS A 310 -22.16 -14.54 -10.73
C LYS A 310 -21.41 -13.23 -11.01
N ARG A 311 -20.24 -13.03 -10.41
CA ARG A 311 -19.41 -11.81 -10.54
C ARG A 311 -18.66 -11.83 -11.87
N ARG A 312 -19.36 -11.56 -12.98
CA ARG A 312 -18.82 -11.69 -14.35
C ARG A 312 -17.54 -10.90 -14.62
N ARG A 313 -17.36 -9.75 -13.96
CA ARG A 313 -16.15 -8.91 -14.08
C ARG A 313 -14.89 -9.60 -13.54
N GLU A 314 -15.06 -10.63 -12.71
CA GLU A 314 -13.97 -11.35 -12.04
C GLU A 314 -13.63 -12.70 -12.71
N TYR A 315 -14.31 -13.04 -13.82
CA TYR A 315 -14.13 -14.34 -14.49
C TYR A 315 -12.72 -14.48 -15.06
N ASP A 316 -12.19 -13.39 -15.63
CA ASP A 316 -10.82 -13.34 -16.15
C ASP A 316 -9.79 -13.59 -15.04
N HIS A 317 -10.05 -13.08 -13.83
CA HIS A 317 -9.19 -13.31 -12.69
C HIS A 317 -9.16 -14.77 -12.27
N ALA A 318 -10.32 -15.37 -12.04
CA ALA A 318 -10.40 -16.78 -11.68
C ALA A 318 -9.75 -17.68 -12.75
N ALA A 319 -10.01 -17.40 -14.04
CA ALA A 319 -9.45 -18.15 -15.16
C ALA A 319 -7.92 -18.08 -15.21
N ARG A 320 -7.33 -16.90 -15.01
CA ARG A 320 -5.88 -16.72 -15.03
C ARG A 320 -5.19 -17.43 -13.87
N LEU A 321 -5.77 -17.42 -12.66
CA LEU A 321 -5.25 -18.22 -11.55
C LEU A 321 -5.27 -19.71 -11.89
N THR A 322 -6.37 -20.23 -12.46
CA THR A 322 -6.46 -21.63 -12.88
C THR A 322 -5.36 -22.01 -13.88
N ILE A 323 -5.15 -21.19 -14.92
CA ILE A 323 -4.10 -21.46 -15.92
C ILE A 323 -2.71 -21.36 -15.31
N ALA A 324 -2.48 -20.42 -14.38
CA ALA A 324 -1.20 -20.28 -13.68
C ALA A 324 -0.84 -21.52 -12.86
N VAL A 325 -1.82 -22.09 -12.15
CA VAL A 325 -1.64 -23.37 -11.43
C VAL A 325 -1.30 -24.49 -12.40
N GLY A 326 -2.03 -24.62 -13.52
CA GLY A 326 -1.72 -25.62 -14.55
C GLY A 326 -0.30 -25.49 -15.09
N VAL A 327 0.13 -24.27 -15.42
CA VAL A 327 1.52 -24.01 -15.86
C VAL A 327 2.53 -24.38 -14.77
N ALA A 328 2.25 -24.10 -13.50
CA ALA A 328 3.11 -24.48 -12.38
C ALA A 328 3.24 -26.01 -12.24
N TYR A 329 2.15 -26.77 -12.39
CA TYR A 329 2.21 -28.23 -12.43
C TYR A 329 3.04 -28.73 -13.62
N ALA A 330 2.83 -28.17 -14.81
CA ALA A 330 3.56 -28.60 -16.00
C ALA A 330 5.08 -28.34 -15.89
N LEU A 331 5.47 -27.16 -15.39
CA LEU A 331 6.88 -26.80 -15.22
C LEU A 331 7.57 -27.57 -14.08
N THR A 332 6.80 -28.12 -13.13
CA THR A 332 7.33 -28.96 -12.05
C THR A 332 7.33 -30.47 -12.38
N GLY A 333 7.05 -30.84 -13.63
CA GLY A 333 7.09 -32.22 -14.13
C GLY A 333 5.76 -32.98 -14.03
N ASN A 334 4.68 -32.32 -13.60
CA ASN A 334 3.37 -32.91 -13.36
C ASN A 334 2.38 -32.55 -14.50
N ALA A 335 2.79 -32.76 -15.76
CA ALA A 335 2.02 -32.34 -16.93
C ALA A 335 0.62 -32.99 -17.03
N HIS A 336 0.47 -34.25 -16.60
CA HIS A 336 -0.82 -34.93 -16.58
C HIS A 336 -1.77 -34.30 -15.52
N GLU A 337 -1.24 -33.92 -14.35
CA GLU A 337 -2.03 -33.23 -13.32
C GLU A 337 -2.42 -31.81 -13.76
N ALA A 338 -1.55 -31.13 -14.50
CA ALA A 338 -1.83 -29.81 -15.08
C ALA A 338 -3.06 -29.83 -16.00
N GLU A 339 -3.09 -30.77 -16.95
CA GLU A 339 -4.21 -30.93 -17.88
C GLU A 339 -5.48 -31.38 -17.14
N GLY A 340 -5.36 -32.39 -16.28
CA GLY A 340 -6.48 -32.92 -15.51
C GLY A 340 -7.15 -31.87 -14.63
N PHE A 341 -6.37 -30.98 -14.00
CA PHE A 341 -6.90 -29.88 -13.19
C PHE A 341 -7.72 -28.89 -14.03
N VAL A 342 -7.18 -28.41 -15.15
CA VAL A 342 -7.88 -27.46 -16.02
C VAL A 342 -9.16 -28.08 -16.58
N GLN A 343 -9.11 -29.33 -17.06
CA GLN A 343 -10.27 -30.05 -17.58
C GLN A 343 -11.33 -30.29 -16.51
N GLN A 344 -10.93 -30.61 -15.27
CA GLN A 344 -11.86 -30.78 -14.16
C GLN A 344 -12.66 -29.50 -13.90
N ILE A 345 -12.02 -28.33 -13.92
CA ILE A 345 -12.71 -27.03 -13.80
C ILE A 345 -13.68 -26.82 -14.96
N GLN A 346 -13.29 -27.16 -16.20
CA GLN A 346 -14.17 -27.03 -17.36
C GLN A 346 -15.42 -27.91 -17.26
N VAL A 347 -15.25 -29.17 -16.87
CA VAL A 347 -16.31 -30.17 -16.72
C VAL A 347 -17.24 -29.81 -15.57
N ARG A 348 -16.73 -29.23 -14.48
CA ARG A 348 -17.53 -28.82 -13.32
C ARG A 348 -18.44 -27.63 -13.61
N TYR A 349 -18.03 -26.71 -14.49
CA TYR A 349 -18.78 -25.49 -14.81
C TYR A 349 -19.15 -25.36 -16.31
N PRO A 350 -19.82 -26.35 -16.92
CA PRO A 350 -20.00 -26.39 -18.37
C PRO A 350 -20.99 -25.34 -18.88
N ARG A 351 -21.87 -24.83 -18.01
CA ARG A 351 -22.92 -23.84 -18.30
C ARG A 351 -22.45 -22.39 -18.19
N HIS A 352 -21.28 -22.13 -17.60
CA HIS A 352 -20.74 -20.78 -17.42
C HIS A 352 -19.93 -20.35 -18.66
N VAL A 353 -20.61 -20.11 -19.79
CA VAL A 353 -19.96 -19.85 -21.09
C VAL A 353 -18.93 -18.73 -21.03
N ALA A 354 -19.27 -17.59 -20.42
CA ALA A 354 -18.34 -16.46 -20.30
C ALA A 354 -17.07 -16.81 -19.52
N PHE A 355 -17.15 -17.70 -18.52
CA PHE A 355 -15.96 -18.17 -17.79
C PHE A 355 -15.14 -19.16 -18.62
N GLN A 356 -15.78 -19.98 -19.46
CA GLN A 356 -15.09 -20.87 -20.39
C GLN A 356 -14.32 -20.08 -21.45
N ASP A 357 -14.90 -18.98 -21.93
CA ASP A 357 -14.23 -18.06 -22.85
C ASP A 357 -13.04 -17.37 -22.17
N ALA A 358 -13.19 -16.96 -20.90
CA ALA A 358 -12.10 -16.43 -20.09
C ALA A 358 -10.96 -17.43 -19.87
N LEU A 359 -11.28 -18.70 -19.59
CA LEU A 359 -10.29 -19.79 -19.49
C LEU A 359 -9.52 -19.99 -20.80
N LEU A 360 -10.23 -20.00 -21.93
CA LEU A 360 -9.60 -20.10 -23.25
C LEU A 360 -8.69 -18.90 -23.53
N ALA A 361 -9.15 -17.68 -23.23
CA ALA A 361 -8.36 -16.46 -23.40
C ALA A 361 -7.09 -16.49 -22.53
N ALA A 362 -7.20 -16.88 -21.26
CA ALA A 362 -6.06 -17.06 -20.38
C ALA A 362 -5.08 -18.14 -20.90
N ALA A 363 -5.60 -19.24 -21.44
CA ALA A 363 -4.78 -20.32 -22.00
C ALA A 363 -4.03 -19.90 -23.28
N THR A 364 -4.61 -19.04 -24.13
CA THR A 364 -3.96 -18.60 -25.38
C THR A 364 -2.66 -17.81 -25.16
N GLY A 365 -2.43 -17.27 -23.96
CA GLY A 365 -1.15 -16.67 -23.58
C GLY A 365 -0.01 -17.67 -23.34
N SER A 366 -0.31 -18.97 -23.28
CA SER A 366 0.66 -20.04 -23.03
C SER A 366 0.48 -21.17 -24.06
N ARG A 367 1.53 -21.45 -24.84
CA ARG A 367 1.51 -22.55 -25.84
C ARG A 367 1.17 -23.89 -25.20
N THR A 368 1.67 -24.12 -23.99
CA THR A 368 1.43 -25.33 -23.20
C THR A 368 -0.04 -25.40 -22.74
N ALA A 369 -0.59 -24.28 -22.24
CA ALA A 369 -1.95 -24.26 -21.72
C ALA A 369 -3.04 -24.31 -22.80
N THR A 370 -2.72 -23.84 -24.01
CA THR A 370 -3.66 -23.83 -25.14
C THR A 370 -4.13 -25.26 -25.51
N ALA A 371 -3.29 -26.27 -25.29
CA ALA A 371 -3.65 -27.67 -25.55
C ALA A 371 -4.70 -28.21 -24.54
N TRP A 372 -4.73 -27.67 -23.31
CA TRP A 372 -5.62 -28.14 -22.24
C TRP A 372 -7.05 -27.62 -22.37
N VAL A 373 -7.23 -26.50 -23.07
CA VAL A 373 -8.53 -25.83 -23.23
C VAL A 373 -8.98 -25.92 -24.69
N PRO A 374 -9.59 -27.04 -25.12
CA PRO A 374 -10.04 -27.19 -26.48
C PRO A 374 -11.10 -26.13 -26.83
N ARG A 375 -10.95 -25.50 -28.01
CA ARG A 375 -11.94 -24.56 -28.54
C ARG A 375 -13.30 -25.27 -28.64
N ARG A 376 -14.32 -24.71 -28.00
CA ARG A 376 -15.69 -25.20 -28.14
C ARG A 376 -16.07 -25.15 -29.61
N ARG A 377 -16.42 -26.30 -30.21
CA ARG A 377 -17.09 -26.33 -31.51
C ARG A 377 -18.43 -25.61 -31.32
N ARG A 378 -18.61 -24.46 -31.96
CA ARG A 378 -19.93 -23.82 -32.07
C ARG A 378 -20.86 -24.87 -32.70
N ARG A 379 -21.87 -25.30 -31.96
CA ARG A 379 -22.99 -26.07 -32.51
C ARG A 379 -24.03 -25.11 -33.03
#